data_AF-A0A973XA27-F1
#
_entry.id   AF-A0A973XA27-F1
#
_cell.length_a   1.000
_cell.length_b   1.000
_cell.length_c   1.000
_cell.angle_alpha   90.00
_cell.angle_beta   90.00
_cell.angle_gamma   90.00
#
_symmetry.space_group_name_H-M   'P 1'
#
loop_
_entity.id
_entity.type
_entity.pdbx_description
1 polymer ?
#
loop_
_entity_poly.entity_id
_entity_poly.type
_entity_poly.pdbx_seq_one_letter_code
_entity_poly.pdbx_strand_id
1 'polypeptide(L)'
;MIFEDEPVPGYPLPILPGHTSPGRLERVLRAGAFAVTAELDPPDSADPEDVYQRARIFDGYVDAINATDGSGANCHMSSMAVCA
;
A
#
# COMPACT_ATOMS: atom_id res chain seq x y z
N MET A 1 11.70 4.66 -8.09
CA MET A 1 12.71 3.60 -8.38
C MET A 1 12.00 2.44 -9.04
N ILE A 2 12.60 1.75 -10.02
CA ILE A 2 12.00 0.55 -10.62
C ILE A 2 13.00 -0.57 -10.39
N PHE A 3 12.57 -1.71 -9.82
CA PHE A 3 13.41 -2.89 -9.67
C PHE A 3 13.29 -3.78 -10.91
N GLU A 4 14.39 -4.37 -11.37
CA GLU A 4 14.40 -5.23 -12.57
C GLU A 4 13.58 -6.52 -12.40
N ASP A 5 13.40 -6.98 -11.16
CA ASP A 5 12.63 -8.15 -10.78
C ASP A 5 11.21 -7.81 -10.30
N GLU A 6 10.72 -6.60 -10.58
CA GLU A 6 9.32 -6.24 -10.31
C GLU A 6 8.36 -7.16 -11.09
N PRO A 7 7.42 -7.84 -10.42
CA PRO A 7 6.44 -8.68 -11.09
C PRO A 7 5.37 -7.82 -11.77
N VAL A 8 4.42 -8.48 -12.43
CA VAL A 8 3.19 -7.82 -12.90
C VAL A 8 2.50 -7.12 -11.71
N PRO A 9 1.99 -5.88 -11.87
CA PRO A 9 1.28 -5.18 -10.81
C PRO A 9 0.20 -6.04 -10.16
N GLY A 10 0.13 -5.99 -8.82
CA GLY A 10 -0.77 -6.81 -8.02
C GLY A 10 -0.16 -8.13 -7.49
N TYR A 11 1.04 -8.52 -7.94
CA TYR A 11 1.77 -9.65 -7.37
C TYR A 11 2.83 -9.22 -6.33
N PRO A 12 3.06 -10.02 -5.28
CA PRO A 12 4.09 -9.74 -4.29
C PRO A 12 5.50 -9.80 -4.91
N LEU A 13 6.40 -8.92 -4.45
CA LEU A 13 7.81 -8.96 -4.86
C LEU A 13 8.51 -10.22 -4.30
N PRO A 14 9.50 -10.77 -5.01
CA PRO A 14 10.35 -11.82 -4.46
C PRO A 14 11.01 -11.38 -3.13
N ILE A 15 11.06 -12.26 -2.13
CA ILE A 15 11.78 -11.97 -0.89
C ILE A 15 13.28 -12.18 -1.14
N LEU A 16 14.07 -11.11 -1.03
CA LEU A 16 15.53 -11.15 -1.18
C LEU A 16 16.21 -11.64 0.10
N PRO A 17 17.47 -12.13 0.04
CA PRO A 17 18.23 -12.48 1.23
C PRO A 17 18.27 -11.34 2.25
N GLY A 18 17.87 -11.63 3.50
CA GLY A 18 17.83 -10.64 4.58
C GLY A 18 16.59 -9.74 4.60
N HIS A 19 15.64 -9.93 3.68
CA HIS A 19 14.33 -9.27 3.70
C HIS A 19 13.30 -10.16 4.40
N THR A 20 12.30 -9.55 5.04
CA THR A 20 11.22 -10.29 5.73
C THR A 20 9.84 -10.05 5.14
N SER A 21 9.69 -9.06 4.27
CA SER A 21 8.45 -8.73 3.58
C SER A 21 8.62 -8.82 2.04
N PRO A 22 7.56 -9.22 1.32
CA PRO A 22 7.50 -9.11 -0.13
C PRO A 22 7.06 -7.71 -0.59
N GLY A 23 7.16 -6.70 0.28
CA GLY A 23 6.66 -5.35 0.05
C GLY A 23 7.71 -4.45 -0.59
N ARG A 24 7.24 -3.48 -1.37
CA ARG A 24 8.09 -2.47 -2.01
C ARG A 24 8.78 -1.56 -1.00
N LEU A 25 8.11 -1.19 0.09
CA LEU A 25 8.63 -0.30 1.13
C LEU A 25 9.94 -0.79 1.74
N GLU A 26 10.01 -2.08 2.14
CA GLU A 26 11.25 -2.62 2.72
C GLU A 26 12.41 -2.56 1.72
N ARG A 27 12.15 -2.84 0.43
CA ARG A 27 13.19 -2.77 -0.60
C ARG A 27 13.74 -1.37 -0.78
N VAL A 28 12.85 -0.37 -0.87
CA VAL A 28 13.25 1.03 -1.04
C VAL A 28 14.08 1.51 0.14
N LEU A 29 13.63 1.20 1.37
CA LEU A 29 14.36 1.58 2.59
C LEU A 29 15.72 0.89 2.70
N ARG A 30 15.81 -0.42 2.41
CA ARG A 30 17.09 -1.16 2.45
C ARG A 30 18.07 -0.75 1.36
N ALA A 31 17.56 -0.28 0.22
CA ALA A 31 18.39 0.30 -0.84
C ALA A 31 18.96 1.68 -0.47
N GLY A 32 18.56 2.27 0.66
CA GLY A 32 18.98 3.62 1.07
C GLY A 32 18.34 4.73 0.21
N ALA A 33 17.26 4.41 -0.50
CA ALA A 33 16.54 5.37 -1.33
C ALA A 33 15.49 6.15 -0.52
N PHE A 34 15.10 7.31 -1.04
CA PHE A 34 13.99 8.08 -0.47
C PHE A 34 12.67 7.37 -0.75
N ALA A 35 11.87 7.13 0.29
CA ALA A 35 10.57 6.47 0.20
C ALA A 35 9.44 7.50 0.27
N VAL A 36 8.43 7.33 -0.60
CA VAL A 36 7.19 8.11 -0.58
C VAL A 36 6.05 7.19 -0.15
N THR A 37 5.26 7.60 0.82
CA THR A 37 4.07 6.88 1.26
C THR A 37 2.83 7.78 1.19
N ALA A 38 1.66 7.17 1.02
CA ALA A 38 0.38 7.85 1.17
C ALA A 38 -0.45 7.19 2.27
N GLU A 39 -1.23 8.02 2.97
CA GLU A 39 -2.22 7.56 3.93
C GLU A 39 -3.61 7.63 3.28
N LEU A 40 -4.41 6.58 3.48
CA LEU A 40 -5.75 6.44 2.93
C LEU A 40 -6.77 6.23 4.06
N ASP A 41 -7.74 7.14 4.15
CA ASP A 41 -8.87 6.96 5.05
C ASP A 41 -9.92 5.99 4.46
N PRO A 42 -10.40 5.01 5.25
CA PRO A 42 -11.45 4.11 4.81
C PRO A 42 -12.72 4.87 4.36
N PRO A 43 -13.44 4.37 3.32
CA PRO A 43 -14.67 4.99 2.87
C PRO A 43 -15.84 4.73 3.83
N ASP A 44 -16.81 5.64 3.79
CA ASP A 44 -18.17 5.44 4.32
C ASP A 44 -19.00 4.57 3.37
N SER A 45 -18.52 3.36 3.11
CA SER A 45 -19.11 2.43 2.15
C SER A 45 -18.73 1.00 2.48
N ALA A 46 -19.52 0.04 2.00
CA ALA A 46 -19.18 -1.37 2.00
C ALA A 46 -18.68 -1.87 0.63
N ASP A 47 -18.72 -1.02 -0.40
CA ASP A 47 -18.27 -1.37 -1.75
C ASP A 47 -16.73 -1.28 -1.83
N PRO A 48 -16.01 -2.40 -2.13
CA PRO A 48 -14.56 -2.36 -2.28
C PRO A 48 -14.09 -1.48 -3.44
N GLU A 49 -14.93 -1.22 -4.46
CA GLU A 49 -14.55 -0.35 -5.56
C GLU A 49 -14.30 1.09 -5.11
N ASP A 50 -14.97 1.56 -4.05
CA ASP A 50 -14.72 2.89 -3.48
C ASP A 50 -13.30 3.01 -2.90
N VAL A 51 -12.74 1.93 -2.36
CA VAL A 51 -11.33 1.86 -1.95
C VAL A 51 -10.43 1.91 -3.18
N TYR A 52 -10.70 1.08 -4.19
CA TYR A 52 -9.87 1.00 -5.39
C TYR A 52 -9.83 2.32 -6.15
N GLN A 53 -10.95 3.03 -6.29
CA GLN A 53 -10.99 4.33 -6.95
C GLN A 53 -10.10 5.35 -6.23
N ARG A 54 -10.11 5.38 -4.90
CA ARG A 54 -9.23 6.26 -4.12
C ARG A 54 -7.77 5.83 -4.18
N ALA A 55 -7.48 4.53 -4.21
CA ALA A 55 -6.11 4.01 -4.25
C ALA A 55 -5.44 4.16 -5.64
N ARG A 56 -6.20 4.02 -6.74
CA ARG A 56 -5.68 4.03 -8.12
C ARG A 56 -4.92 5.30 -8.49
N ILE A 57 -5.24 6.45 -7.89
CA ILE A 57 -4.53 7.71 -8.18
C ILE A 57 -3.07 7.68 -7.72
N PHE A 58 -2.73 6.79 -6.79
CA PHE A 58 -1.37 6.64 -6.26
C PHE A 58 -0.54 5.60 -7.02
N ASP A 59 -1.12 4.88 -7.98
CA ASP A 59 -0.44 3.84 -8.74
C ASP A 59 0.78 4.42 -9.48
N GLY A 60 1.94 3.81 -9.23
CA GLY A 60 3.24 4.26 -9.76
C GLY A 60 3.85 5.51 -9.08
N TYR A 61 3.17 6.15 -8.13
CA TYR A 61 3.66 7.36 -7.45
C TYR A 61 4.18 7.14 -6.03
N VAL A 62 3.64 6.14 -5.33
CA VAL A 62 3.99 5.85 -3.92
C VAL A 62 4.59 4.47 -3.76
N ASP A 63 5.47 4.30 -2.76
CA ASP A 63 6.12 3.02 -2.44
C ASP A 63 5.28 2.15 -1.49
N ALA A 64 4.35 2.77 -0.74
CA ALA A 64 3.34 2.09 0.07
C ALA A 64 2.14 3.00 0.37
N ILE A 65 1.02 2.35 0.67
CA ILE A 65 -0.20 3.00 1.19
C ILE A 65 -0.48 2.43 2.57
N ASN A 66 -0.77 3.28 3.55
CA ASN A 66 -1.27 2.87 4.85
C ASN A 66 -2.76 3.24 5.00
N ALA A 67 -3.57 2.31 5.51
CA ALA A 67 -4.97 2.58 5.84
C ALA A 67 -5.08 3.07 7.29
N THR A 68 -5.82 4.15 7.53
CA THR A 68 -6.05 4.63 8.90
C THR A 68 -7.02 3.74 9.65
N ASP A 69 -6.82 3.63 10.97
CA ASP A 69 -7.69 2.86 11.86
C ASP A 69 -8.50 3.80 12.77
N GLY A 70 -9.68 4.21 12.30
CA GLY A 70 -10.65 4.96 13.11
C GLY A 70 -10.22 6.37 13.54
N SER A 71 -9.49 7.09 12.67
CA SER A 71 -8.90 8.42 12.95
C SER A 71 -9.89 9.48 13.49
N GLY A 72 -11.18 9.35 13.18
CA GLY A 72 -12.24 10.30 13.57
C GLY A 72 -13.32 9.76 14.52
N ALA A 73 -13.19 8.53 15.04
CA ALA A 73 -14.22 7.87 15.86
C ALA A 73 -15.62 7.75 15.20
N ASN A 74 -15.67 7.72 13.85
CA ASN A 74 -16.86 7.45 13.07
C ASN A 74 -16.85 6.01 12.52
N CYS A 75 -18.04 5.50 12.17
CA CYS A 75 -18.16 4.20 11.51
C CYS A 75 -17.74 4.31 10.04
N HIS A 76 -16.62 3.69 9.69
CA HIS A 76 -16.14 3.53 8.31
C HIS A 76 -15.97 2.04 7.97
N MET A 77 -15.62 1.72 6.72
CA MET A 77 -15.07 0.41 6.38
C MET A 77 -13.88 0.09 7.32
N SER A 78 -13.76 -1.16 7.75
CA SER A 78 -12.64 -1.57 8.61
C SER A 78 -11.31 -1.38 7.88
N SER A 79 -10.31 -0.84 8.57
CA SER A 79 -8.91 -0.73 8.09
C SER A 79 -8.34 -2.08 7.62
N MET A 80 -8.71 -3.17 8.30
CA MET A 80 -8.36 -4.53 7.89
C MET A 80 -9.02 -4.96 6.57
N ALA A 81 -10.25 -4.50 6.30
CA ALA A 81 -10.93 -4.77 5.04
C ALA A 81 -10.32 -3.94 3.89
N VAL A 82 -9.83 -2.72 4.17
CA VAL A 82 -9.11 -1.89 3.20
C VAL A 82 -7.77 -2.54 2.80
N CYS A 83 -7.09 -3.21 3.74
CA CYS A 83 -5.79 -3.84 3.53
C CYS A 83 -5.82 -5.29 3.01
N ALA A 84 -7.00 -5.90 2.87
CA ALA A 84 -7.18 -7.30 2.46
C ALA A 84 -7.09 -7.48 0.94
#